data_AF-A0A5B3G9P1-F1
#
_entry.id   AF-A0A5B3G9P1-F1
#
_cell.length_a   1.000
_cell.length_b   1.000
_cell.length_c   1.000
_cell.angle_alpha   90.00
_cell.angle_beta   90.00
_cell.angle_gamma   90.00
#
_symmetry.space_group_name_H-M   'P 1'
#
loop_
_entity.id
_entity.type
_entity.pdbx_description
1 polymer ?
#
loop_
_entity_poly.entity_id
_entity_poly.type
_entity_poly.pdbx_seq_one_letter_code
_entity_poly.pdbx_strand_id
1 'polypeptide(L)' 'MAYNNKNHIRKREHAVRITKQYYEPGRQDRCLKWVWKKYIYDQFHVEYAAYLSWLRKERERTQQDIRQPTLFD' A
#
# COMPACT_ATOMS: atom_id res chain seq x y z
N MET A 1 -22.70 9.40 -8.24
CA MET A 1 -21.38 9.86 -7.77
C MET A 1 -20.27 9.04 -8.40
N ALA A 2 -19.54 9.56 -9.38
CA ALA A 2 -18.31 8.94 -9.84
C ALA A 2 -17.27 9.09 -8.73
N TYR A 3 -17.03 8.03 -7.95
CA TYR A 3 -15.97 8.01 -6.95
C TYR A 3 -14.65 8.36 -7.66
N ASN A 4 -13.96 9.41 -7.20
CA ASN A 4 -12.76 9.92 -7.88
C ASN A 4 -11.58 8.96 -7.69
N ASN A 5 -11.64 7.85 -8.43
CA ASN A 5 -10.81 6.66 -8.31
C ASN A 5 -9.32 6.99 -8.49
N LYS A 6 -9.00 7.96 -9.35
CA LYS A 6 -7.62 8.38 -9.64
C LYS A 6 -6.89 8.92 -8.42
N ASN A 7 -7.52 9.77 -7.62
CA ASN A 7 -6.91 10.32 -6.41
C ASN A 7 -6.73 9.25 -5.33
N HIS A 8 -7.70 8.34 -5.21
CA HIS A 8 -7.62 7.22 -4.27
C HIS A 8 -6.49 6.24 -4.64
N ILE A 9 -6.32 5.93 -5.93
CA ILE A 9 -5.22 5.10 -6.44
C ILE A 9 -3.87 5.75 -6.09
N ARG A 10 -3.71 7.04 -6.39
CA ARG A 10 -2.48 7.79 -6.09
C ARG A 10 -2.11 7.78 -4.59
N LYS A 11 -3.10 7.97 -3.70
CA LYS A 11 -2.89 7.90 -2.25
C LYS A 11 -2.39 6.52 -1.83
N ARG A 12 -3.00 5.46 -2.36
CA ARG A 12 -2.58 4.08 -2.11
C ARG A 12 -1.15 3.82 -2.58
N GLU A 13 -0.82 4.18 -3.83
CA GLU A 13 0.51 3.96 -4.40
C GLU A 13 1.58 4.67 -3.57
N HIS A 14 1.27 5.89 -3.13
CA HIS A 14 2.17 6.65 -2.26
C HIS A 14 2.35 5.96 -0.90
N ALA A 15 1.26 5.51 -0.27
CA ALA A 15 1.34 4.79 1.01
C ALA A 15 2.14 3.48 0.90
N VAL A 16 1.99 2.75 -0.20
CA VAL A 16 2.79 1.54 -0.49
C VAL A 16 4.26 1.89 -0.63
N ARG A 17 4.60 2.95 -1.38
CA ARG A 17 5.99 3.39 -1.58
C ARG A 17 6.67 3.74 -0.25
N ILE A 18 6.01 4.53 0.59
CA ILE A 18 6.49 4.86 1.94
C ILE A 18 6.68 3.58 2.75
N THR A 19 5.71 2.66 2.69
CA THR A 19 5.80 1.39 3.41
C THR A 19 7.03 0.60 2.97
N LYS A 20 7.25 0.41 1.68
CA LYS A 20 8.43 -0.31 1.17
C LYS A 20 9.76 0.33 1.56
N GLN A 21 9.79 1.65 1.72
CA GLN A 21 11.00 2.39 2.09
C GLN A 21 11.36 2.25 3.58
N TYR A 22 10.37 2.22 4.47
CA TYR A 22 10.61 2.27 5.92
C TYR A 22 10.32 0.96 6.66
N TYR A 23 9.53 0.07 6.07
CA TYR A 23 9.23 -1.23 6.66
C TYR A 23 10.42 -2.18 6.48
N GLU A 24 10.97 -2.66 7.59
CA GLU A 24 12.03 -3.67 7.61
C GLU A 24 11.48 -4.94 8.26
N PRO A 25 11.30 -6.05 7.49
CA PRO A 25 10.82 -7.30 8.06
C PRO A 25 11.82 -7.82 9.10
N GLY A 26 11.31 -8.23 10.26
CA GLY A 26 12.14 -8.73 11.37
C GLY A 26 12.58 -7.66 12.38
N ARG A 27 12.39 -6.36 12.10
CA ARG A 27 12.70 -5.28 13.04
C ARG A 27 11.42 -4.72 13.68
N GLN A 28 11.19 -5.03 14.96
CA GLN A 28 9.96 -4.61 15.66
C GLN A 28 9.81 -3.09 15.74
N ASP A 29 10.91 -2.36 15.86
CA ASP A 29 10.93 -0.88 15.88
C ASP A 29 10.42 -0.24 14.58
N ARG A 30 10.52 -0.95 13.45
CA ARG A 30 10.10 -0.50 12.11
C ARG A 30 8.96 -1.35 11.56
N CYS A 31 8.02 -1.72 12.42
CA CYS A 31 6.82 -2.45 12.03
C CYS A 31 5.83 -1.60 11.21
N LEU A 32 4.89 -2.25 10.52
CA LEU A 32 3.84 -1.60 9.72
C LEU A 32 3.03 -0.56 10.53
N LYS A 33 2.77 -0.84 11.81
CA LYS A 33 2.04 0.08 12.68
C LYS A 33 2.83 1.35 12.97
N TRP A 34 4.15 1.24 13.14
CA TRP A 34 5.02 2.40 13.33
C TRP A 34 5.07 3.26 12.07
N VAL A 35 5.28 2.64 10.90
CA VAL A 35 5.27 3.35 9.60
C VAL A 35 3.94 4.04 9.37
N TRP A 36 2.82 3.36 9.65
CA TRP A 36 1.49 3.95 9.56
C TRP A 36 1.36 5.19 10.45
N LYS A 37 1.70 5.07 11.72
CA LYS A 37 1.57 6.16 12.70
C LYS A 37 2.46 7.36 12.34
N LYS A 38 3.68 7.11 11.86
CA LYS A 38 4.66 8.17 11.57
C LYS A 38 4.48 8.88 10.24
N TYR A 39 4.09 8.16 9.19
CA TYR A 39 4.10 8.71 7.82
C TYR A 39 2.75 8.67 7.11
N ILE A 40 1.89 7.71 7.42
CA ILE A 40 0.63 7.51 6.69
C ILE A 40 -0.53 8.27 7.34
N TYR A 41 -0.62 8.20 8.67
CA TYR A 41 -1.71 8.83 9.42
C TYR A 41 -1.68 10.35 9.27
N ASP A 42 -0.50 10.95 9.34
CA ASP A 42 -0.29 12.40 9.19
C ASP A 42 -0.68 12.91 7.79
N GLN A 43 -0.37 12.14 6.74
CA GLN A 43 -0.60 12.57 5.35
C GLN A 43 -2.01 12.28 4.83
N PHE A 44 -2.58 11.13 5.21
CA PHE A 44 -3.82 10.63 4.61
C PHE A 44 -4.98 10.54 5.59
N HIS A 45 -4.72 10.70 6.89
CA HIS A 45 -5.72 10.57 7.97
C HIS A 45 -6.57 9.31 7.85
N VAL A 46 -5.95 8.20 7.46
CA VAL A 46 -6.62 6.91 7.31
C VAL A 46 -6.37 6.03 8.51
N GLU A 47 -7.40 5.29 8.89
CA GLU A 47 -7.29 4.27 9.93
C GLU A 47 -6.34 3.15 9.52
N TYR A 48 -5.79 2.46 10.52
CA TYR A 48 -4.84 1.38 10.30
C TYR A 48 -5.44 0.23 9.47
N ALA A 49 -6.73 -0.08 9.66
CA ALA A 49 -7.42 -1.12 8.89
C ALA A 49 -7.52 -0.77 7.39
N ALA A 50 -7.76 0.50 7.07
CA ALA A 50 -7.79 0.98 5.68
C ALA A 50 -6.40 0.90 5.04
N TYR A 51 -5.36 1.27 5.78
CA TYR A 51 -3.97 1.14 5.36
C TYR A 51 -3.58 -0.33 5.08
N LEU A 52 -3.92 -1.27 5.98
CA LEU A 52 -3.68 -2.70 5.75
C LEU A 52 -4.42 -3.21 4.52
N SER A 53 -5.68 -2.79 4.34
CA SER A 53 -6.46 -3.09 3.14
C SER A 53 -5.77 -2.57 1.88
N TRP A 54 -5.14 -1.38 1.95
CA TRP A 54 -4.37 -0.85 0.83
C TRP A 54 -3.16 -1.70 0.48
N LEU A 55 -2.38 -2.14 1.47
CA LEU A 55 -1.24 -3.04 1.23
C LEU A 55 -1.69 -4.38 0.66
N ARG A 56 -2.80 -4.93 1.16
CA ARG A 56 -3.34 -6.22 0.70
C ARG A 56 -3.70 -6.19 -0.78
N LYS A 57 -4.56 -5.25 -1.24
CA LYS A 57 -4.89 -5.25 -2.68
C LYS A 57 -3.74 -4.77 -3.59
N GLU A 58 -2.68 -4.19 -3.04
CA GLU A 58 -1.45 -3.98 -3.82
C GLU A 58 -0.71 -5.31 -4.04
N ARG A 59 -0.58 -6.13 -3.00
CA ARG A 59 -0.03 -7.49 -3.14
C ARG A 59 -0.85 -8.34 -4.11
N GLU A 60 -2.18 -8.24 -4.07
CA GLU A 60 -3.07 -8.92 -5.03
C GLU A 60 -2.84 -8.43 -6.46
N ARG A 61 -2.66 -7.12 -6.67
CA ARG A 61 -2.33 -6.55 -7.99
C ARG A 61 -0.99 -7.09 -8.50
N THR A 62 0.07 -7.06 -7.69
CA THR A 62 1.38 -7.61 -8.07
C THR A 62 1.28 -9.09 -8.41
N GLN A 63 0.47 -9.86 -7.68
CA GLN A 63 0.29 -11.28 -7.95
C GLN A 63 -0.55 -11.55 -9.21
N GLN A 64 -1.51 -10.68 -9.55
CA GLN A 64 -2.26 -10.75 -10.80
C GLN A 64 -1.36 -10.42 -11.99
N ASP A 65 -0.49 -9.42 -11.87
CA ASP A 65 0.47 -9.02 -12.91
C ASP A 65 1.42 -10.16 -13.28
N ILE A 66 2.00 -10.82 -12.27
CA ILE A 66 2.87 -12.01 -12.46
C ILE A 66 2.11 -13.18 -13.12
N ARG A 67 0.79 -13.27 -12.91
CA ARG A 67 -0.05 -14.35 -13.43
C ARG A 67 -0.59 -14.11 -14.83
N GLN A 68 -0.42 -12.91 -15.40
CA GLN A 68 -0.84 -12.68 -16.77
C GLN A 68 0.19 -13.35 -17.69
N PRO A 69 -0.21 -14.37 -18.48
CA PRO A 69 0.70 -14.93 -19.46
C PRO A 69 1.08 -13.78 -20.40
N THR A 70 2.37 -13.50 -20.50
CA THR A 70 2.85 -12.57 -21.51
C THR A 70 2.49 -13.15 -22.87
N LEU A 71 2.06 -12.30 -23.82
CA LEU A 71 1.68 -12.70 -25.19
C LEU A 71 2.78 -13.51 -25.94
N PHE A 72 3.96 -13.63 -25.36
CA PHE A 72 5.13 -14.33 -25.87
C PHE A 72 5.51 -15.60 -25.08
N ASP A 73 4.64 -16.09 -24.18
CA ASP A 73 4.75 -17.42 -23.53
C ASP A 73 3.73 -18.41 -24.11
#